data_AF-A0A6G8D0E4-F1
#
_entry.id   AF-A0A6G8D0E4-F1
#
_cell.length_a   1.000
_cell.length_b   1.000
_cell.length_c   1.000
_cell.angle_alpha   90.00
_cell.angle_beta   90.00
_cell.angle_gamma   90.00
#
_symmetry.space_group_name_H-M   'P 1'
#
loop_
_entity.id
_entity.type
_entity.pdbx_description
1 polymer ?
#
loop_
_entity_poly.entity_id
_entity_poly.type
_entity_poly.pdbx_seq_one_letter_code
_entity_poly.pdbx_strand_id
1 'polypeptide(L)'
;MGIPAPSFPYPITLACTSLPHLESFADLPDGFIRIVSRIIQKINLKNPFSEIFATRSTIANESGKSLDTVHRAVKWLEDHGMIERERKAKIGYRGSKSPLIPTQKFLHSLNLVDENGNSREFPKFSTKTDFSDANKKSAPGANVAPTEKKNRLFKRFGNVSLPIDLSWLCERGGLTPYGVLGLMKLARSVKQTLSEVVHASMKYLDGLTKNELYAYITKLLQSGRDFKNLSEISKENDKNREISEYLKEKQKIFFGKKFISQSTRTIYEFTEDSVKCHYPDGASKTMVLEMGLLEAIQQGKLRPYVSQPKSCGPNAASVSTKNSILRKTFLESLFNIKPKVPLAS
;
A
#
# COMPACT_ATOMS: atom_id res chain seq x y z
N MET A 1 6.91 -25.50 -1.56
CA MET A 1 6.41 -24.10 -1.41
C MET A 1 4.91 -24.12 -1.60
N GLY A 2 4.13 -23.99 -0.52
CA GLY A 2 2.67 -23.99 -0.61
C GLY A 2 2.18 -22.69 -1.25
N ILE A 3 1.31 -22.80 -2.25
CA ILE A 3 0.60 -21.64 -2.80
C ILE A 3 -0.24 -21.06 -1.65
N PRO A 4 -0.11 -19.77 -1.30
CA PRO A 4 -0.92 -19.17 -0.24
C PRO A 4 -2.40 -19.34 -0.59
N ALA A 5 -3.19 -19.82 0.37
CA ALA A 5 -4.61 -20.04 0.17
C ALA A 5 -5.29 -18.72 -0.26
N PRO A 6 -6.23 -18.76 -1.22
CA PRO A 6 -6.94 -17.56 -1.66
C PRO A 6 -7.71 -16.96 -0.48
N SER A 7 -7.37 -15.72 -0.11
CA SER A 7 -8.05 -14.97 0.94
C SER A 7 -9.28 -14.27 0.35
N PHE A 8 -10.47 -14.71 0.75
CA PHE A 8 -11.73 -14.08 0.35
C PHE A 8 -12.20 -13.07 1.42
N PRO A 9 -12.92 -12.01 1.02
CA PRO A 9 -13.59 -11.12 1.97
C PRO A 9 -14.50 -11.88 2.93
N TYR A 10 -14.59 -11.41 4.19
CA TYR A 10 -15.40 -12.04 5.23
C TYR A 10 -16.84 -12.39 4.81
N PRO A 11 -17.60 -11.54 4.10
CA PRO A 11 -18.96 -11.87 3.67
C PRO A 11 -19.04 -13.13 2.80
N ILE A 12 -18.07 -13.29 1.90
CA ILE A 12 -18.00 -14.45 1.00
C ILE A 12 -17.63 -15.71 1.78
N THR A 13 -16.68 -15.59 2.71
CA THR A 13 -16.28 -16.69 3.60
C THR A 13 -17.43 -17.15 4.47
N LEU A 14 -18.18 -16.20 5.07
CA LEU A 14 -19.36 -16.47 5.86
C LEU A 14 -20.42 -17.19 5.01
N ALA A 15 -20.76 -16.65 3.85
CA ALA A 15 -21.74 -17.24 2.93
C ALA A 15 -21.37 -18.66 2.50
N CYS A 16 -20.09 -18.92 2.21
CA CYS A 16 -19.61 -20.27 1.86
C CYS A 16 -19.70 -21.25 3.03
N THR A 17 -19.43 -20.78 4.25
CA THR A 17 -19.45 -21.61 5.46
C THR A 17 -20.87 -21.89 5.91
N SER A 18 -21.77 -20.92 5.78
CA SER A 18 -23.18 -21.06 6.13
C SER A 18 -23.99 -21.84 5.10
N LEU A 19 -23.53 -21.92 3.84
CA LEU A 19 -24.23 -22.55 2.72
C LEU A 19 -24.95 -23.88 3.05
N PRO A 20 -24.30 -24.90 3.64
CA PRO A 20 -24.95 -26.18 3.93
C PRO A 20 -26.01 -26.11 5.05
N HIS A 21 -26.10 -25.00 5.78
CA HIS A 21 -27.01 -24.81 6.91
C HIS A 21 -28.17 -23.84 6.59
N LEU A 22 -28.21 -23.29 5.39
CA LEU A 22 -29.26 -22.36 4.97
C LEU A 22 -30.51 -23.13 4.51
N GLU A 23 -31.68 -22.78 5.03
CA GLU A 23 -32.96 -23.41 4.68
C GLU A 23 -33.25 -23.34 3.17
N SER A 24 -32.91 -22.22 2.53
CA SER A 24 -33.02 -22.03 1.07
C SER A 24 -32.22 -23.04 0.23
N PHE A 25 -31.28 -23.77 0.85
CA PHE A 25 -30.42 -24.78 0.23
C PHE A 25 -30.56 -26.16 0.89
N ALA A 26 -31.61 -26.39 1.69
CA ALA A 26 -31.83 -27.68 2.35
C ALA A 26 -31.93 -28.85 1.34
N ASP A 27 -32.53 -28.60 0.18
CA ASP A 27 -32.69 -29.60 -0.89
C ASP A 27 -31.48 -29.63 -1.87
N LEU A 28 -30.40 -28.90 -1.58
CA LEU A 28 -29.21 -28.86 -2.44
C LEU A 28 -28.44 -30.17 -2.33
N PRO A 29 -28.21 -30.92 -3.43
CA PRO A 29 -27.38 -32.11 -3.39
C PRO A 29 -25.94 -31.80 -2.96
N ASP A 30 -25.37 -32.63 -2.09
CA ASP A 30 -23.99 -32.48 -1.58
C ASP A 30 -22.95 -32.33 -2.69
N GLY A 31 -23.15 -33.05 -3.79
CA GLY A 31 -22.29 -32.99 -4.97
C GLY A 31 -22.21 -31.59 -5.61
N PHE A 32 -23.19 -30.73 -5.36
CA PHE A 32 -23.29 -29.37 -5.90
C PHE A 32 -22.74 -28.31 -4.95
N ILE A 33 -22.61 -28.58 -3.64
CA ILE A 33 -22.14 -27.61 -2.64
C ILE A 33 -20.84 -26.95 -3.10
N ARG A 34 -19.84 -27.74 -3.50
CA ARG A 34 -18.54 -27.23 -3.97
C ARG A 34 -18.66 -26.37 -5.22
N ILE A 35 -19.60 -26.66 -6.12
CA ILE A 35 -19.87 -25.86 -7.32
C ILE A 35 -20.49 -24.51 -6.91
N VAL A 36 -21.49 -24.55 -6.03
CA VAL A 36 -22.17 -23.35 -5.52
C VAL A 36 -21.18 -22.47 -4.75
N SER A 37 -20.33 -23.02 -3.89
CA SER A 37 -19.28 -22.26 -3.20
C SER A 37 -18.34 -21.54 -4.17
N ARG A 38 -17.97 -22.16 -5.30
CA ARG A 38 -17.15 -21.51 -6.34
C ARG A 38 -17.89 -20.38 -7.05
N ILE A 39 -19.20 -20.49 -7.21
CA ILE A 39 -20.04 -19.42 -7.75
C ILE A 39 -20.09 -18.24 -6.75
N ILE A 40 -20.33 -18.53 -5.46
CA ILE A 40 -20.39 -17.52 -4.38
C ILE A 40 -19.06 -16.75 -4.28
N GLN A 41 -17.94 -17.44 -4.37
CA GLN A 41 -16.60 -16.85 -4.32
C GLN A 41 -16.32 -15.82 -5.42
N LYS A 42 -17.14 -15.79 -6.48
CA LYS A 42 -16.99 -14.89 -7.63
C LYS A 42 -18.03 -13.77 -7.64
N ILE A 43 -18.88 -13.66 -6.62
CA ILE A 43 -19.84 -12.56 -6.48
C ILE A 43 -19.08 -11.26 -6.21
N ASN A 44 -19.44 -10.20 -6.94
CA ASN A 44 -18.89 -8.87 -6.72
C ASN A 44 -19.64 -8.15 -5.59
N LEU A 45 -19.00 -8.03 -4.43
CA LEU A 45 -19.60 -7.36 -3.27
C LEU A 45 -19.93 -5.87 -3.48
N LYS A 46 -19.31 -5.19 -4.46
CA LYS A 46 -19.65 -3.79 -4.77
C LYS A 46 -20.95 -3.67 -5.57
N ASN A 47 -21.27 -4.69 -6.36
CA ASN A 47 -22.48 -4.77 -7.15
C ASN A 47 -22.97 -6.23 -7.16
N PRO A 48 -23.71 -6.66 -6.13
CA PRO A 48 -24.09 -8.07 -5.95
C PRO A 48 -24.93 -8.64 -7.10
N PHE A 49 -25.71 -7.80 -7.78
CA PHE A 49 -26.56 -8.18 -8.91
C PHE A 49 -25.82 -8.21 -10.25
N SER A 50 -24.52 -7.92 -10.25
CA SER A 50 -23.71 -8.00 -11.47
C SER A 50 -23.49 -9.44 -11.92
N GLU A 51 -23.28 -9.60 -13.22
CA GLU A 51 -22.93 -10.87 -13.86
C GLU A 51 -21.70 -11.53 -13.21
N ILE A 52 -21.81 -12.83 -12.92
CA ILE A 52 -20.68 -13.63 -12.47
C ILE A 52 -19.85 -14.03 -13.69
N PHE A 53 -18.63 -13.47 -13.76
CA PHE A 53 -17.67 -13.74 -14.83
C PHE A 53 -16.94 -15.08 -14.60
N ALA A 54 -17.62 -16.19 -14.88
CA ALA A 54 -17.02 -17.52 -14.86
C ALA A 54 -17.63 -18.43 -15.91
N THR A 55 -16.79 -19.00 -16.79
CA THR A 55 -17.27 -20.02 -17.73
C THR A 55 -17.55 -21.32 -16.99
N ARG A 56 -18.47 -22.15 -17.51
CA ARG A 56 -18.76 -23.47 -16.93
C ARG A 56 -17.53 -24.36 -16.85
N SER A 57 -16.64 -24.28 -17.83
CA SER A 57 -15.35 -24.98 -17.83
C SER A 57 -14.45 -24.51 -16.70
N THR A 58 -14.41 -23.20 -16.42
CA THR A 58 -13.67 -22.65 -15.28
C THR A 58 -14.22 -23.17 -13.96
N ILE A 59 -15.55 -23.15 -13.78
CA ILE A 59 -16.20 -23.64 -12.56
C ILE A 59 -15.95 -25.14 -12.38
N ALA A 60 -16.01 -25.93 -13.46
CA ALA A 60 -15.72 -27.36 -13.45
C ALA A 60 -14.29 -27.64 -12.96
N ASN A 61 -13.30 -26.94 -13.53
CA ASN A 61 -11.90 -27.08 -13.15
C ASN A 61 -11.65 -26.69 -11.68
N GLU A 62 -12.21 -25.57 -11.22
CA GLU A 62 -12.02 -25.08 -9.85
C GLU A 62 -12.77 -25.92 -8.79
N SER A 63 -13.90 -26.51 -9.18
CA SER A 63 -14.67 -27.40 -8.31
C SER A 63 -14.17 -28.84 -8.34
N GLY A 64 -13.37 -29.22 -9.35
CA GLY A 64 -12.94 -30.61 -9.57
C GLY A 64 -14.10 -31.52 -9.95
N LYS A 65 -15.13 -30.98 -10.61
CA LYS A 65 -16.33 -31.70 -11.05
C LYS A 65 -16.43 -31.69 -12.57
N SER A 66 -17.15 -32.66 -13.13
CA SER A 66 -17.39 -32.71 -14.57
C SER A 66 -18.24 -31.51 -15.05
N LEU A 67 -18.11 -31.16 -16.33
CA LEU A 67 -18.93 -30.12 -16.95
C LEU A 67 -20.42 -30.44 -16.79
N ASP A 68 -20.81 -31.70 -16.95
CA ASP A 68 -22.20 -32.15 -16.82
C ASP A 68 -22.75 -31.96 -15.40
N THR A 69 -21.93 -32.22 -14.37
CA THR A 69 -22.31 -31.94 -12.98
C THR A 69 -22.51 -30.44 -12.76
N VAL A 70 -21.64 -29.59 -13.33
CA VAL A 70 -21.82 -28.13 -13.30
C VAL A 70 -23.10 -27.72 -14.02
N HIS A 71 -23.39 -28.30 -15.18
CA HIS A 71 -24.65 -28.04 -15.89
C HIS A 71 -25.88 -28.39 -15.04
N ARG A 72 -25.88 -29.53 -14.35
CA ARG A 72 -26.96 -29.93 -13.44
C ARG A 72 -27.08 -28.99 -12.24
N ALA A 73 -25.97 -28.62 -11.61
CA ALA A 73 -25.97 -27.68 -10.48
C ALA A 73 -26.51 -26.29 -10.87
N VAL A 74 -26.04 -25.76 -12.01
CA VAL A 74 -26.51 -24.45 -12.50
C VAL A 74 -27.96 -24.53 -12.96
N LYS A 75 -28.44 -25.67 -13.49
CA LYS A 75 -29.86 -25.87 -13.79
C LYS A 75 -30.70 -25.91 -12.51
N TRP A 76 -30.24 -26.63 -11.49
CA TRP A 76 -30.89 -26.64 -10.19
C TRP A 76 -31.04 -25.24 -9.60
N LEU A 77 -29.99 -24.40 -9.68
CA LEU A 77 -30.06 -23.00 -9.23
C LEU A 77 -31.04 -22.14 -10.04
N GLU A 78 -31.21 -22.39 -11.34
CA GLU A 78 -32.25 -21.74 -12.15
C GLU A 78 -33.65 -22.19 -11.71
N ASP A 79 -33.85 -23.50 -11.58
CA ASP A 79 -35.15 -24.10 -11.27
C ASP A 79 -35.67 -23.62 -9.88
N HIS A 80 -34.75 -23.29 -8.95
CA HIS A 80 -35.07 -22.74 -7.62
C HIS A 80 -35.12 -21.20 -7.56
N GLY A 81 -34.95 -20.52 -8.70
CA GLY A 81 -35.00 -19.06 -8.82
C GLY A 81 -33.82 -18.35 -8.16
N MET A 82 -32.68 -19.02 -8.00
CA MET A 82 -31.48 -18.48 -7.38
C MET A 82 -30.58 -17.74 -8.39
N ILE A 83 -30.59 -18.18 -9.63
CA ILE A 83 -29.79 -17.58 -10.69
C ILE A 83 -30.65 -17.43 -11.94
N GLU A 84 -30.52 -16.29 -12.58
CA GLU A 84 -31.06 -16.02 -13.90
C GLU A 84 -29.96 -16.09 -14.97
N ARG A 85 -30.37 -16.42 -16.20
CA ARG A 85 -29.47 -16.45 -17.36
C ARG A 85 -30.08 -15.65 -18.50
N GLU A 86 -29.31 -14.74 -19.06
CA GLU A 86 -29.56 -14.29 -20.43
C GLU A 86 -29.19 -15.43 -21.39
N ARG A 87 -30.19 -16.07 -22.00
CA ARG A 87 -29.99 -17.07 -23.04
C ARG A 87 -29.54 -16.43 -24.36
N LYS A 88 -28.37 -15.81 -24.38
CA LYS A 88 -27.65 -15.44 -25.61
C LYS A 88 -27.01 -16.70 -26.21
N ALA A 89 -27.84 -17.60 -26.74
CA ALA A 89 -27.37 -18.77 -27.48
C ALA A 89 -26.95 -18.34 -28.89
N LYS A 90 -25.65 -18.41 -29.20
CA LYS A 90 -25.19 -18.44 -30.60
C LYS A 90 -25.36 -19.87 -31.13
N ILE A 91 -25.79 -20.01 -32.38
CA ILE A 91 -25.81 -21.29 -33.10
C ILE A 91 -24.42 -21.96 -32.97
N GLY A 92 -24.40 -23.19 -32.42
CA GLY A 92 -23.18 -23.96 -32.14
C GLY A 92 -22.59 -23.83 -30.73
N TYR A 93 -23.00 -22.83 -29.94
CA TYR A 93 -22.53 -22.65 -28.55
C TYR A 93 -23.70 -22.83 -27.57
N ARG A 94 -23.83 -24.04 -27.02
CA ARG A 94 -24.89 -24.44 -26.06
C ARG A 94 -24.72 -23.76 -24.68
N GLY A 95 -24.82 -22.43 -24.65
CA GLY A 95 -24.86 -21.62 -23.41
C GLY A 95 -23.57 -21.61 -22.58
N SER A 96 -22.42 -21.95 -23.17
CA SER A 96 -21.13 -22.03 -22.47
C SER A 96 -20.55 -20.67 -22.05
N LYS A 97 -21.05 -19.58 -22.62
CA LYS A 97 -20.61 -18.20 -22.33
C LYS A 97 -21.71 -17.30 -21.75
N SER A 98 -22.89 -17.83 -21.42
CA SER A 98 -23.95 -17.03 -20.81
C SER A 98 -23.53 -16.64 -19.38
N PRO A 99 -23.48 -15.35 -19.06
CA PRO A 99 -23.22 -14.90 -17.70
C PRO A 99 -24.32 -15.40 -16.75
N LEU A 100 -23.93 -15.72 -15.52
CA LEU A 100 -24.86 -16.10 -14.45
C LEU A 100 -25.19 -14.83 -13.67
N ILE A 101 -26.48 -14.48 -13.57
CA ILE A 101 -26.94 -13.30 -12.84
C ILE A 101 -27.56 -13.76 -11.53
N PRO A 102 -26.99 -13.37 -10.37
CA PRO A 102 -27.58 -13.64 -9.05
C PRO A 102 -28.94 -12.98 -8.92
N THR A 103 -29.95 -13.73 -8.47
CA THR A 103 -31.25 -13.13 -8.12
C THR A 103 -31.22 -12.55 -6.71
N GLN A 104 -32.20 -11.69 -6.40
CA GLN A 104 -32.38 -11.17 -5.04
C GLN A 104 -32.56 -12.30 -4.02
N LYS A 105 -33.33 -13.34 -4.36
CA LYS A 105 -33.55 -14.51 -3.50
C LYS A 105 -32.24 -15.20 -3.10
N PHE A 106 -31.33 -15.37 -4.06
CA PHE A 106 -30.04 -15.99 -3.80
C PHE A 106 -29.14 -15.14 -2.91
N LEU A 107 -29.03 -13.84 -3.21
CA LEU A 107 -28.20 -12.92 -2.44
C LEU A 107 -28.72 -12.71 -1.02
N HIS A 108 -30.05 -12.64 -0.86
CA HIS A 108 -30.72 -12.56 0.44
C HIS A 108 -30.49 -13.85 1.25
N SER A 109 -30.64 -15.02 0.64
CA SER A 109 -30.40 -16.31 1.30
C SER A 109 -28.96 -16.43 1.82
N LEU A 110 -27.98 -15.86 1.09
CA LEU A 110 -26.58 -15.84 1.51
C LEU A 110 -26.25 -14.72 2.51
N ASN A 111 -27.24 -13.98 3.00
CA ASN A 111 -27.09 -12.83 3.89
C ASN A 111 -26.17 -11.72 3.33
N LEU A 112 -26.03 -11.62 1.99
CA LEU A 112 -25.23 -10.58 1.34
C LEU A 112 -26.00 -9.27 1.13
N VAL A 113 -27.32 -9.36 1.10
CA VAL A 113 -28.24 -8.28 0.74
C VAL A 113 -29.45 -8.30 1.69
N ASP A 114 -29.98 -7.14 2.02
CA ASP A 114 -31.19 -6.97 2.84
C ASP A 114 -32.48 -7.29 2.06
N GLU A 115 -33.62 -7.35 2.75
CA GLU A 115 -34.95 -7.55 2.14
C GLU A 115 -35.24 -6.52 1.03
N ASN A 116 -34.70 -5.31 1.16
CA ASN A 116 -34.86 -4.22 0.22
C ASN A 116 -33.88 -4.26 -0.98
N GLY A 117 -33.03 -5.29 -1.11
CA GLY A 117 -32.06 -5.37 -2.20
C GLY A 117 -30.78 -4.55 -1.98
N ASN A 118 -30.61 -3.92 -0.81
CA ASN A 118 -29.41 -3.16 -0.49
C ASN A 118 -28.29 -4.05 0.04
N SER A 119 -27.04 -3.77 -0.36
CA SER A 119 -25.88 -4.52 0.13
C SER A 119 -25.72 -4.35 1.63
N ARG A 120 -25.62 -5.45 2.38
CA ARG A 120 -25.43 -5.38 3.83
C ARG A 120 -24.07 -4.75 4.16
N GLU A 121 -24.07 -3.76 5.04
CA GLU A 121 -22.84 -3.25 5.63
C GLU A 121 -22.34 -4.27 6.66
N PHE A 122 -21.35 -5.06 6.27
CA PHE A 122 -20.68 -5.94 7.23
C PHE A 122 -19.81 -5.08 8.15
N PRO A 123 -19.80 -5.36 9.47
CA PRO A 123 -18.90 -4.68 10.39
C PRO A 123 -17.49 -4.91 9.87
N LYS A 124 -16.84 -3.84 9.42
CA LYS A 124 -15.44 -3.88 9.04
C LYS A 124 -14.72 -4.34 10.30
N PHE A 125 -14.23 -5.59 10.31
CA PHE A 125 -13.31 -6.04 11.34
C PHE A 125 -12.04 -5.23 11.11
N SER A 126 -12.05 -4.07 11.73
CA SER A 126 -10.97 -3.14 11.63
C SER A 126 -9.85 -3.79 12.41
N THR A 127 -8.80 -4.21 11.72
CA THR A 127 -7.47 -4.30 12.32
C THR A 127 -7.11 -2.88 12.75
N LYS A 128 -7.69 -2.43 13.87
CA LYS A 128 -7.41 -1.16 14.52
C LYS A 128 -6.47 -1.47 15.67
N THR A 129 -5.22 -1.07 15.53
CA THR A 129 -4.58 -0.33 16.62
C THR A 129 -5.13 1.10 16.55
N ASP A 130 -6.26 1.25 17.23
CA ASP A 130 -6.73 2.33 18.08
C ASP A 130 -6.76 3.84 17.69
N PHE A 131 -7.77 4.45 18.34
CA PHE A 131 -7.96 5.84 18.76
C PHE A 131 -8.42 6.88 17.72
N SER A 132 -9.73 6.93 17.51
CA SER A 132 -10.53 8.09 17.93
C SER A 132 -12.03 7.80 17.80
N ASP A 133 -12.67 7.68 18.97
CA ASP A 133 -14.04 8.06 19.30
C ASP A 133 -14.53 9.31 18.56
N ALA A 134 -15.81 9.62 18.40
CA ALA A 134 -17.09 8.96 18.59
C ALA A 134 -18.12 9.93 17.99
N ASN A 135 -19.31 9.40 17.74
CA ASN A 135 -20.57 10.15 17.70
C ASN A 135 -20.85 10.99 16.43
N LYS A 136 -21.70 10.46 15.57
CA LYS A 136 -22.66 11.30 14.82
C LYS A 136 -23.99 10.58 14.69
N LYS A 137 -24.90 10.91 15.60
CA LYS A 137 -26.35 10.78 15.40
C LYS A 137 -26.77 11.69 14.24
N SER A 138 -27.67 11.14 13.44
CA SER A 138 -28.35 11.69 12.28
C SER A 138 -29.46 12.69 12.64
N ALA A 139 -29.55 13.81 11.91
CA ALA A 139 -30.79 14.50 11.52
C ALA A 139 -30.47 15.61 10.48
N PRO A 140 -31.46 16.11 9.70
CA PRO A 140 -31.34 16.31 8.27
C PRO A 140 -31.29 17.78 7.81
N GLY A 141 -30.78 17.97 6.59
CA GLY A 141 -31.01 19.18 5.79
C GLY A 141 -30.04 20.33 6.05
N ALA A 142 -29.07 20.50 5.15
CA ALA A 142 -28.63 21.79 4.59
C ALA A 142 -27.32 21.58 3.81
N ASN A 143 -27.32 22.10 2.58
CA ASN A 143 -26.22 22.22 1.62
C ASN A 143 -24.79 22.16 2.21
N VAL A 144 -24.02 21.11 1.85
CA VAL A 144 -22.59 21.04 2.17
C VAL A 144 -21.79 20.97 0.87
N ALA A 145 -20.97 22.00 0.67
CA ALA A 145 -19.95 22.11 -0.37
C ALA A 145 -18.99 20.90 -0.36
N PRO A 146 -18.34 20.56 -1.50
CA PRO A 146 -17.60 19.32 -1.64
C PRO A 146 -16.43 19.24 -0.65
N THR A 147 -16.38 18.15 0.11
CA THR A 147 -15.33 17.84 1.07
C THR A 147 -14.03 17.45 0.37
N GLU A 148 -13.06 18.37 0.32
CA GLU A 148 -11.78 18.24 -0.38
C GLU A 148 -10.77 17.24 0.21
N LYS A 149 -11.09 16.46 1.26
CA LYS A 149 -10.08 15.69 1.99
C LYS A 149 -9.90 14.23 1.56
N LYS A 150 -10.64 13.71 0.58
CA LYS A 150 -10.45 12.35 0.02
C LYS A 150 -9.81 12.29 -1.38
N ASN A 151 -9.55 13.43 -2.04
CA ASN A 151 -9.15 13.47 -3.46
C ASN A 151 -7.67 13.80 -3.72
N ARG A 152 -6.76 13.69 -2.74
CA ARG A 152 -5.34 14.06 -2.97
C ARG A 152 -4.55 13.13 -3.91
N LEU A 153 -5.14 12.01 -4.35
CA LEU A 153 -4.47 11.05 -5.24
C LEU A 153 -4.74 11.31 -6.72
N PHE A 154 -5.78 12.08 -7.06
CA PHE A 154 -6.19 12.33 -8.44
C PHE A 154 -6.48 13.81 -8.67
N LYS A 155 -5.85 14.38 -9.70
CA LYS A 155 -6.08 15.74 -10.18
C LYS A 155 -7.04 15.71 -11.37
N ARG A 156 -8.03 16.62 -11.37
CA ARG A 156 -9.00 16.74 -12.47
C ARG A 156 -8.46 17.65 -13.57
N PHE A 157 -8.60 17.20 -14.81
CA PHE A 157 -8.29 17.92 -16.03
C PHE A 157 -9.52 17.91 -16.94
N GLY A 158 -10.28 19.01 -16.93
CA GLY A 158 -11.59 19.07 -17.61
C GLY A 158 -12.52 17.96 -17.14
N ASN A 159 -12.95 17.11 -18.07
CA ASN A 159 -13.86 15.98 -17.79
C ASN A 159 -13.15 14.69 -17.35
N VAL A 160 -11.80 14.69 -17.29
CA VAL A 160 -11.01 13.49 -16.98
C VAL A 160 -10.27 13.66 -15.66
N SER A 161 -10.23 12.59 -14.85
CA SER A 161 -9.43 12.56 -13.62
C SER A 161 -8.17 11.71 -13.84
N LEU A 162 -7.00 12.27 -13.54
CA LEU A 162 -5.71 11.59 -13.68
C LEU A 162 -5.02 11.45 -12.32
N PRO A 163 -4.22 10.39 -12.10
CA PRO A 163 -3.35 10.29 -10.93
C PRO A 163 -2.44 11.51 -10.81
N ILE A 164 -2.19 11.96 -9.57
CA ILE A 164 -1.36 13.15 -9.32
C ILE A 164 0.06 12.99 -9.87
N ASP A 165 0.63 11.79 -9.77
CA ASP A 165 1.97 11.45 -10.29
C ASP A 165 2.08 11.61 -11.82
N LEU A 166 0.96 11.57 -12.54
CA LEU A 166 0.90 11.72 -14.00
C LEU A 166 0.40 13.12 -14.42
N SER A 167 0.03 13.96 -13.46
CA SER A 167 -0.55 15.28 -13.74
C SER A 167 0.45 16.21 -14.43
N TRP A 168 1.74 16.05 -14.11
CA TRP A 168 2.82 16.83 -14.71
C TRP A 168 2.99 16.58 -16.22
N LEU A 169 2.59 15.41 -16.73
CA LEU A 169 2.62 15.13 -18.17
C LEU A 169 1.68 16.07 -18.95
N CYS A 170 0.55 16.43 -18.33
CA CYS A 170 -0.39 17.39 -18.89
C CYS A 170 0.09 18.84 -18.69
N GLU A 171 0.56 19.17 -17.48
CA GLU A 171 0.92 20.55 -17.10
C GLU A 171 2.24 21.03 -17.73
N ARG A 172 3.27 20.18 -17.70
CA ARG A 172 4.63 20.52 -18.17
C ARG A 172 4.95 19.88 -19.53
N GLY A 173 4.49 18.64 -19.75
CA GLY A 173 4.70 17.91 -21.02
C GLY A 173 3.74 18.32 -22.14
N GLY A 174 2.66 19.04 -21.82
CA GLY A 174 1.66 19.49 -22.79
C GLY A 174 0.81 18.36 -23.41
N LEU A 175 0.81 17.16 -22.81
CA LEU A 175 -0.01 16.05 -23.27
C LEU A 175 -1.49 16.31 -23.01
N THR A 176 -2.35 15.82 -23.92
CA THR A 176 -3.78 15.80 -23.66
C THR A 176 -4.12 14.76 -22.60
N PRO A 177 -5.12 15.00 -21.73
CA PRO A 177 -5.53 14.01 -20.72
C PRO A 177 -5.91 12.66 -21.34
N TYR A 178 -6.54 12.68 -22.52
CA TYR A 178 -6.87 11.48 -23.29
C TYR A 178 -5.63 10.75 -23.84
N GLY A 179 -4.59 11.48 -24.24
CA GLY A 179 -3.30 10.90 -24.62
C GLY A 179 -2.67 10.14 -23.45
N VAL A 180 -2.70 10.71 -22.25
CA VAL A 180 -2.22 10.03 -21.02
C VAL A 180 -3.02 8.75 -20.76
N LEU A 181 -4.36 8.79 -20.87
CA LEU A 181 -5.19 7.59 -20.73
C LEU A 181 -4.85 6.51 -21.78
N GLY A 182 -4.55 6.91 -23.02
CA GLY A 182 -4.07 6.01 -24.06
C GLY A 182 -2.76 5.32 -23.68
N LEU A 183 -1.79 6.07 -23.16
CA LEU A 183 -0.53 5.53 -22.67
C LEU A 183 -0.74 4.60 -21.46
N MET A 184 -1.67 4.92 -20.56
CA MET A 184 -2.01 4.04 -19.43
C MET A 184 -2.59 2.70 -19.91
N LYS A 185 -3.41 2.72 -20.96
CA LYS A 185 -3.96 1.50 -21.58
C LYS A 185 -2.84 0.67 -22.21
N LEU A 186 -1.91 1.30 -22.92
CA LEU A 186 -0.76 0.63 -23.51
C LEU A 186 0.16 0.03 -22.44
N ALA A 187 0.49 0.77 -21.39
CA ALA A 187 1.29 0.27 -20.28
C ALA A 187 0.63 -0.96 -19.62
N ARG A 188 -0.69 -0.92 -19.43
CA ARG A 188 -1.46 -2.06 -18.88
C ARG A 188 -1.37 -3.30 -19.77
N SER A 189 -1.32 -3.14 -21.09
CA SER A 189 -1.15 -4.27 -22.02
C SER A 189 0.21 -4.97 -21.87
N VAL A 190 1.24 -4.22 -21.48
CA VAL A 190 2.60 -4.70 -21.20
C VAL A 190 2.77 -5.09 -19.72
N LYS A 191 1.68 -5.13 -18.94
CA LYS A 191 1.66 -5.42 -17.48
C LYS A 191 2.54 -4.48 -16.64
N GLN A 192 2.76 -3.25 -17.10
CA GLN A 192 3.52 -2.21 -16.38
C GLN A 192 2.61 -1.03 -16.03
N THR A 193 3.00 -0.23 -15.04
CA THR A 193 2.30 1.02 -14.73
C THR A 193 2.97 2.20 -15.40
N LEU A 194 2.18 3.13 -15.95
CA LEU A 194 2.73 4.31 -16.62
C LEU A 194 3.56 5.16 -15.65
N SER A 195 3.16 5.23 -14.36
CA SER A 195 3.90 5.97 -13.33
C SER A 195 5.34 5.45 -13.16
N GLU A 196 5.53 4.13 -13.10
CA GLU A 196 6.86 3.52 -13.00
C GLU A 196 7.75 3.82 -14.21
N VAL A 197 7.19 3.68 -15.42
CA VAL A 197 7.90 3.94 -16.69
C VAL A 197 8.36 5.39 -16.76
N VAL A 198 7.46 6.31 -16.39
CA VAL A 198 7.72 7.75 -16.43
C VAL A 198 8.76 8.14 -15.39
N HIS A 199 8.68 7.65 -14.16
CA HIS A 199 9.71 7.89 -13.13
C HIS A 199 11.08 7.37 -13.55
N ALA A 200 11.17 6.16 -14.10
CA ALA A 200 12.44 5.58 -14.54
C ALA A 200 13.07 6.36 -15.71
N SER A 201 12.24 7.00 -16.55
CA SER A 201 12.70 7.71 -17.74
C SER A 201 12.72 9.23 -17.60
N MET A 202 12.42 9.78 -16.41
CA MET A 202 12.23 11.22 -16.15
C MET A 202 13.34 12.09 -16.74
N LYS A 203 14.61 11.67 -16.59
CA LYS A 203 15.80 12.37 -17.09
C LYS A 203 15.80 12.57 -18.61
N TYR A 204 15.17 11.65 -19.34
CA TYR A 204 15.08 11.68 -20.80
C TYR A 204 13.79 12.33 -21.28
N LEU A 205 12.82 12.54 -20.39
CA LEU A 205 11.55 13.20 -20.68
C LEU A 205 11.64 14.72 -20.54
N ASP A 206 12.62 15.21 -19.78
CA ASP A 206 12.90 16.64 -19.66
C ASP A 206 13.36 17.22 -21.02
N GLY A 207 12.53 18.09 -21.61
CA GLY A 207 12.82 18.78 -22.87
C GLY A 207 11.99 18.31 -24.08
N LEU A 208 11.28 17.19 -23.99
CA LEU A 208 10.36 16.73 -25.06
C LEU A 208 9.00 17.42 -24.96
N THR A 209 8.40 17.71 -26.11
CA THR A 209 7.09 18.36 -26.17
C THR A 209 6.01 17.48 -26.78
N LYS A 210 4.79 17.53 -26.21
CA LYS A 210 3.54 16.98 -26.75
C LYS A 210 3.68 15.64 -27.50
N ASN A 211 3.72 15.70 -28.83
CA ASN A 211 3.71 14.53 -29.71
C ASN A 211 4.99 13.70 -29.58
N GLU A 212 6.13 14.35 -29.35
CA GLU A 212 7.41 13.68 -29.16
C GLU A 212 7.44 12.92 -27.85
N LEU A 213 6.87 13.50 -26.80
CA LEU A 213 6.73 12.85 -25.49
C LEU A 213 5.84 11.61 -25.61
N TYR A 214 4.69 11.73 -26.29
CA TYR A 214 3.78 10.61 -26.52
C TYR A 214 4.45 9.49 -27.33
N ALA A 215 5.12 9.83 -28.43
CA ALA A 215 5.81 8.87 -29.29
C ALA A 215 6.97 8.18 -28.56
N TYR A 216 7.74 8.94 -27.79
CA TYR A 216 8.86 8.42 -27.02
C TYR A 216 8.40 7.44 -25.94
N ILE A 217 7.38 7.81 -25.14
CA ILE A 217 6.82 6.91 -24.13
C ILE A 217 6.22 5.66 -24.79
N THR A 218 5.54 5.81 -25.92
CA THR A 218 5.00 4.67 -26.67
C THR A 218 6.12 3.72 -27.12
N LYS A 219 7.23 4.26 -27.65
CA LYS A 219 8.41 3.48 -28.04
C LYS A 219 9.07 2.81 -26.84
N LEU A 220 9.13 3.48 -25.68
CA LEU A 220 9.63 2.89 -24.44
C LEU A 220 8.79 1.69 -24.01
N LEU A 221 7.45 1.83 -24.01
CA LEU A 221 6.52 0.76 -23.68
C LEU A 221 6.61 -0.42 -24.64
N GLN A 222 6.87 -0.17 -25.93
CA GLN A 222 7.06 -1.21 -26.95
C GLN A 222 8.45 -1.86 -26.92
N SER A 223 9.44 -1.25 -26.26
CA SER A 223 10.82 -1.74 -26.25
C SER A 223 11.06 -3.01 -25.41
N GLY A 224 10.06 -3.50 -24.67
CA GLY A 224 10.15 -4.73 -23.90
C GLY A 224 11.07 -4.68 -22.68
N ARG A 225 11.46 -3.48 -22.23
CA ARG A 225 12.30 -3.29 -21.04
C ARG A 225 11.48 -3.32 -19.74
N ASP A 226 12.06 -3.89 -18.69
CA ASP A 226 11.43 -3.97 -17.36
C ASP A 226 11.66 -2.69 -16.54
N PHE A 227 10.73 -1.75 -16.64
CA PHE A 227 10.85 -0.45 -15.96
C PHE A 227 10.53 -0.50 -14.46
N LYS A 228 9.93 -1.59 -13.97
CA LYS A 228 9.64 -1.76 -12.54
C LYS A 228 10.92 -1.76 -11.70
N ASN A 229 11.88 -2.61 -12.04
CA ASN A 229 13.18 -2.69 -11.37
C ASN A 229 13.97 -1.38 -11.50
N LEU A 230 13.92 -0.73 -12.67
CA LEU A 230 14.57 0.56 -12.89
C LEU A 230 13.96 1.67 -12.03
N SER A 231 12.64 1.68 -11.86
CA SER A 231 11.96 2.66 -11.00
C SER A 231 12.25 2.43 -9.52
N GLU A 232 12.42 1.18 -9.08
CA GLU A 232 12.80 0.82 -7.72
C GLU A 232 14.23 1.28 -7.41
N ILE A 233 15.18 0.99 -8.31
CA ILE A 233 16.58 1.45 -8.20
C ILE A 233 16.64 2.98 -8.19
N SER A 234 15.86 3.68 -9.02
CA SER A 234 15.84 5.15 -9.01
C SER A 234 15.32 5.71 -7.69
N LYS A 235 14.20 5.17 -7.17
CA LYS A 235 13.62 5.59 -5.89
C LYS A 235 14.57 5.31 -4.72
N GLU A 236 15.28 4.19 -4.76
CA GLU A 236 16.28 3.85 -3.75
C GLU A 236 17.46 4.82 -3.78
N ASN A 237 17.94 5.19 -4.97
CA ASN A 237 19.00 6.19 -5.12
C ASN A 237 18.59 7.58 -4.61
N ASP A 238 17.36 8.01 -4.87
CA ASP A 238 16.87 9.31 -4.39
C ASP A 238 16.75 9.33 -2.86
N LYS A 239 16.23 8.25 -2.25
CA LYS A 239 16.22 8.08 -0.79
C LYS A 239 17.63 8.06 -0.21
N ASN A 240 18.56 7.36 -0.85
CA ASN A 240 19.95 7.29 -0.40
C ASN A 240 20.62 8.66 -0.47
N ARG A 241 20.29 9.49 -1.47
CA ARG A 241 20.76 10.88 -1.55
C ARG A 241 20.21 11.72 -0.40
N GLU A 242 18.91 11.70 -0.17
CA GLU A 242 18.28 12.43 0.95
C GLU A 242 18.89 12.01 2.30
N ILE A 243 19.05 10.70 2.53
CA ILE A 243 19.69 10.15 3.72
C ILE A 243 21.13 10.66 3.83
N SER A 244 21.90 10.63 2.72
CA SER A 244 23.29 11.11 2.73
C SER A 244 23.41 12.59 3.03
N GLU A 245 22.48 13.42 2.54
CA GLU A 245 22.46 14.86 2.80
C GLU A 245 22.10 15.16 4.25
N TYR A 246 21.09 14.45 4.78
CA TYR A 246 20.72 14.52 6.19
C TYR A 246 21.87 14.13 7.11
N LEU A 247 22.59 13.04 6.80
CA LEU A 247 23.74 12.60 7.57
C LEU A 247 24.86 13.64 7.54
N LYS A 248 25.15 14.26 6.39
CA LYS A 248 26.11 15.36 6.29
C LYS A 248 25.72 16.57 7.15
N GLU A 249 24.45 16.95 7.17
CA GLU A 249 23.96 18.04 8.03
C GLU A 249 24.17 17.71 9.52
N LYS A 250 23.81 16.49 9.92
CA LYS A 250 23.99 16.05 11.32
C LYS A 250 25.45 15.92 11.68
N GLN A 251 26.31 15.50 10.76
CA GLN A 251 27.74 15.43 10.99
C GLN A 251 28.34 16.79 11.36
N LYS A 252 27.91 17.87 10.68
CA LYS A 252 28.31 19.24 11.05
C LYS A 252 27.89 19.62 12.47
N ILE A 253 26.71 19.18 12.92
CA ILE A 253 26.19 19.47 14.27
C ILE A 253 26.94 18.70 15.36
N PHE A 254 27.41 17.49 15.04
CA PHE A 254 28.15 16.64 15.96
C PHE A 254 29.66 16.80 15.89
N PHE A 255 30.16 17.62 14.95
CA PHE A 255 31.58 17.90 14.81
C PHE A 255 32.23 18.28 16.15
N GLY A 256 33.36 17.62 16.46
CA GLY A 256 34.12 17.83 17.69
C GLY A 256 33.53 17.15 18.93
N LYS A 257 32.35 16.53 18.85
CA LYS A 257 31.75 15.78 19.97
C LYS A 257 32.24 14.34 19.98
N LYS A 258 32.38 13.79 21.18
CA LYS A 258 32.73 12.39 21.42
C LYS A 258 31.61 11.68 22.16
N PHE A 259 31.33 10.45 21.77
CA PHE A 259 30.31 9.61 22.40
C PHE A 259 30.90 8.26 22.76
N ILE A 260 30.38 7.62 23.80
CA ILE A 260 30.81 6.29 24.23
C ILE A 260 29.63 5.32 24.25
N SER A 261 29.87 4.12 23.73
CA SER A 261 28.95 3.00 23.81
C SER A 261 29.03 2.34 25.18
N GLN A 262 27.88 2.15 25.83
CA GLN A 262 27.81 1.48 27.13
C GLN A 262 28.10 -0.02 27.04
N SER A 263 27.76 -0.66 25.92
CA SER A 263 27.92 -2.11 25.75
C SER A 263 29.34 -2.49 25.37
N THR A 264 29.93 -1.78 24.41
CA THR A 264 31.24 -2.12 23.83
C THR A 264 32.39 -1.25 24.34
N ARG A 265 32.10 -0.18 25.09
CA ARG A 265 33.06 0.85 25.53
C ARG A 265 33.81 1.55 24.38
N THR A 266 33.37 1.37 23.14
CA THR A 266 33.90 2.06 21.97
C THR A 266 33.62 3.55 22.05
N ILE A 267 34.62 4.38 21.76
CA ILE A 267 34.50 5.84 21.71
C ILE A 267 34.37 6.27 20.25
N TYR A 268 33.33 7.01 19.94
CA TYR A 268 33.04 7.59 18.62
C TYR A 268 33.36 9.08 18.64
N GLU A 269 34.33 9.50 17.86
CA GLU A 269 34.75 10.89 17.70
C GLU A 269 34.35 11.41 16.33
N PHE A 270 33.53 12.46 16.31
CA PHE A 270 32.99 13.04 15.08
C PHE A 270 33.96 14.08 14.53
N THR A 271 34.55 13.79 13.37
CA THR A 271 35.40 14.71 12.58
C THR A 271 34.63 15.29 11.40
N GLU A 272 35.24 16.22 10.65
CA GLU A 272 34.57 17.01 9.60
C GLU A 272 33.83 16.12 8.59
N ASP A 273 34.50 15.06 8.10
CA ASP A 273 33.95 14.17 7.07
C ASP A 273 33.83 12.71 7.50
N SER A 274 34.31 12.34 8.69
CA SER A 274 34.25 10.95 9.16
C SER A 274 34.02 10.82 10.67
N VAL A 275 33.70 9.60 11.10
CA VAL A 275 33.64 9.21 12.51
C VAL A 275 34.81 8.27 12.80
N LYS A 276 35.63 8.63 13.79
CA LYS A 276 36.71 7.78 14.30
C LYS A 276 36.20 6.96 15.47
N CYS A 277 36.29 5.64 15.35
CA CYS A 277 35.95 4.69 16.39
C CYS A 277 37.22 4.22 17.08
N HIS A 278 37.34 4.46 18.38
CA HIS A 278 38.42 3.96 19.22
C HIS A 278 37.89 2.78 20.03
N TYR A 279 38.45 1.61 19.79
CA TYR A 279 38.08 0.37 20.48
C TYR A 279 38.89 0.18 21.76
N PRO A 280 38.39 -0.62 22.73
CA PRO A 280 39.08 -0.84 24.00
C PRO A 280 40.44 -1.54 23.86
N ASP A 281 40.64 -2.28 22.78
CA ASP A 281 41.88 -2.99 22.42
C ASP A 281 42.97 -2.05 21.87
N GLY A 282 42.69 -0.75 21.74
CA GLY A 282 43.60 0.23 21.17
C GLY A 282 43.54 0.32 19.64
N ALA A 283 42.73 -0.50 18.98
CA ALA A 283 42.49 -0.37 17.55
C ALA A 283 41.61 0.85 17.27
N SER A 284 41.82 1.49 16.11
CA SER A 284 40.97 2.58 15.64
C SER A 284 40.49 2.34 14.22
N LYS A 285 39.22 2.58 13.94
CA LYS A 285 38.62 2.51 12.60
C LYS A 285 37.97 3.84 12.24
N THR A 286 38.16 4.28 11.00
CA THR A 286 37.43 5.41 10.43
C THR A 286 36.25 4.91 9.61
N MET A 287 35.07 5.47 9.82
CA MET A 287 33.86 5.18 9.06
C MET A 287 33.11 6.46 8.68
N VAL A 288 32.23 6.36 7.69
CA VAL A 288 31.29 7.44 7.37
C VAL A 288 30.17 7.41 8.42
N LEU A 289 29.57 8.56 8.72
CA LEU A 289 28.42 8.62 9.61
C LEU A 289 27.25 7.83 8.99
N GLU A 290 26.86 6.74 9.64
CA GLU A 290 25.71 5.94 9.25
C GLU A 290 24.46 6.29 10.09
N MET A 291 23.28 6.04 9.52
CA MET A 291 21.99 6.29 10.19
C MET A 291 21.87 5.56 11.53
N GLY A 292 22.32 4.30 11.59
CA GLY A 292 22.25 3.51 12.83
C GLY A 292 23.05 4.12 13.99
N LEU A 293 24.17 4.80 13.69
CA LEU A 293 24.96 5.49 14.72
C LEU A 293 24.22 6.72 15.25
N LEU A 294 23.59 7.48 14.36
CA LEU A 294 22.79 8.65 14.72
C LEU A 294 21.56 8.25 15.57
N GLU A 295 20.86 7.18 15.18
CA GLU A 295 19.75 6.62 15.95
C GLU A 295 20.21 6.16 17.34
N ALA A 296 21.40 5.56 17.45
CA ALA A 296 21.94 5.14 18.74
C ALA A 296 22.25 6.32 19.67
N ILE A 297 22.61 7.49 19.13
CA ILE A 297 22.72 8.74 19.90
C ILE A 297 21.34 9.23 20.33
N GLN A 298 20.36 9.26 19.42
CA GLN A 298 19.00 9.73 19.71
C GLN A 298 18.28 8.85 20.75
N GLN A 299 18.48 7.54 20.69
CA GLN A 299 17.93 6.57 21.64
C GLN A 299 18.69 6.56 22.98
N GLY A 300 19.74 7.37 23.15
CA GLY A 300 20.53 7.46 24.39
C GLY A 300 21.39 6.23 24.68
N LYS A 301 21.58 5.32 23.71
CA LYS A 301 22.48 4.17 23.82
C LYS A 301 23.94 4.64 23.86
N LEU A 302 24.26 5.67 23.06
CA LEU A 302 25.54 6.37 23.09
C LEU A 302 25.46 7.60 23.99
N ARG A 303 26.38 7.70 24.96
CA ARG A 303 26.42 8.84 25.90
C ARG A 303 27.54 9.81 25.54
N PRO A 304 27.39 11.12 25.80
CA PRO A 304 28.49 12.07 25.63
C PRO A 304 29.69 11.62 26.45
N TYR A 305 30.85 11.51 25.81
CA TYR A 305 32.10 11.18 26.48
C TYR A 305 32.60 12.42 27.21
N VAL A 306 32.63 12.34 28.55
CA VAL A 306 33.27 13.34 29.39
C VAL A 306 34.64 12.80 29.75
N SER A 307 35.70 13.39 29.18
CA SER A 307 37.06 13.10 29.64
C SER A 307 37.14 13.49 31.12
N GLN A 308 37.27 12.52 32.02
CA GLN A 308 37.60 12.88 33.40
C GLN A 308 39.00 13.51 33.38
N PRO A 309 39.18 14.71 33.96
CA PRO A 309 40.53 15.20 34.22
C PRO A 309 41.22 14.17 35.10
N LYS A 310 42.43 13.76 34.70
CA LYS A 310 43.28 12.86 35.48
C LYS A 310 43.35 13.40 36.92
N SER A 311 42.75 12.67 37.86
CA SER A 311 42.71 13.06 39.27
C SER A 311 44.11 12.94 39.87
N CYS A 312 44.74 14.07 40.16
CA CYS A 312 45.72 14.15 41.23
C CYS A 312 44.97 14.28 42.56
N GLY A 313 45.18 13.32 43.46
CA GLY A 313 44.98 13.47 44.91
C GLY A 313 43.54 13.27 45.45
N PRO A 314 43.36 12.58 46.59
CA PRO A 314 42.07 12.31 47.18
C PRO A 314 41.59 13.52 47.98
N ASN A 315 40.40 14.04 47.69
CA ASN A 315 39.47 14.69 48.64
C ASN A 315 38.40 15.43 47.83
N ALA A 316 37.17 14.89 47.74
CA ALA A 316 35.94 15.68 47.58
C ALA A 316 34.71 14.76 47.48
N ALA A 317 34.14 14.39 48.63
CA ALA A 317 32.77 13.93 48.71
C ALA A 317 31.82 15.13 48.68
N SER A 318 31.52 15.70 47.50
CA SER A 318 30.39 16.67 47.32
C SER A 318 30.12 17.09 45.86
N VAL A 319 30.15 16.19 44.87
CA VAL A 319 29.84 16.56 43.45
C VAL A 319 28.85 15.60 42.77
N SER A 320 27.93 15.00 43.52
CA SER A 320 26.95 14.04 42.95
C SER A 320 25.64 14.68 42.46
N THR A 321 25.22 15.85 42.99
CA THR A 321 23.86 16.35 42.75
C THR A 321 23.78 17.44 41.66
N LYS A 322 24.82 18.25 41.47
CA LYS A 322 24.83 19.33 40.45
C LYS A 322 24.98 18.82 39.01
N ASN A 323 25.59 17.64 38.82
CA ASN A 323 25.79 17.03 37.50
C ASN A 323 24.50 16.45 36.88
N SER A 324 23.48 16.15 37.68
CA SER A 324 22.19 15.64 37.19
C SER A 324 21.35 16.73 36.49
N ILE A 325 21.42 17.96 37.01
CA ILE A 325 20.58 19.07 36.55
C ILE A 325 21.12 19.66 35.23
N LEU A 326 22.44 19.80 35.11
CA LEU A 326 23.11 20.21 33.86
C LEU A 326 22.99 19.18 32.72
N ARG A 327 22.85 17.88 33.06
CA ARG A 327 22.65 16.80 32.07
C ARG A 327 21.27 16.82 31.42
N LYS A 328 20.23 17.24 32.15
CA LYS A 328 18.86 17.31 31.65
C LYS A 328 18.67 18.50 30.70
N THR A 329 19.21 19.67 31.07
CA THR A 329 19.10 20.90 30.27
C THR A 329 19.93 20.87 28.98
N PHE A 330 21.08 20.19 28.98
CA PHE A 330 21.93 20.07 27.79
C PHE A 330 21.37 19.11 26.73
N LEU A 331 20.68 18.04 27.15
CA LEU A 331 19.98 17.15 26.22
C LEU A 331 18.71 17.83 25.68
N GLU A 332 17.95 18.55 26.51
CA GLU A 332 16.77 19.29 26.05
C GLU A 332 17.11 20.41 25.05
N SER A 333 18.26 21.10 25.20
CA SER A 333 18.66 22.15 24.24
C SER A 333 19.16 21.62 22.90
N LEU A 334 19.68 20.39 22.84
CA LEU A 334 20.14 19.75 21.60
C LEU A 334 19.01 19.16 20.75
N PHE A 335 17.85 18.85 21.35
CA PHE A 335 16.75 18.16 20.68
C PHE A 335 15.50 19.02 20.43
N ASN A 336 15.46 20.28 20.89
CA ASN A 336 14.29 21.16 20.75
C ASN A 336 14.35 22.10 19.53
N ILE A 337 14.64 21.55 18.34
CA ILE A 337 14.45 22.26 17.07
C ILE A 337 13.33 21.54 16.31
N LYS A 338 12.12 22.08 16.40
CA LYS A 338 10.99 21.65 15.56
C LYS A 338 11.37 21.78 14.07
N PRO A 339 10.97 20.83 13.21
CA PRO A 339 11.16 20.97 11.78
C PRO A 339 10.42 22.22 11.29
N LYS A 340 11.13 23.12 10.62
CA LYS A 340 10.57 24.29 9.96
C LYS A 340 9.74 23.78 8.77
N VAL A 341 8.42 23.76 8.94
CA VAL A 341 7.47 23.49 7.85
C VAL A 341 7.73 24.55 6.76
N PRO A 342 7.92 24.16 5.49
CA PRO A 342 8.08 25.14 4.43
C PRO A 342 6.77 25.89 4.24
N LEU A 343 6.82 27.23 4.29
CA LEU A 343 5.73 28.05 3.80
C LEU A 343 5.57 27.79 2.31
N ALA A 344 4.39 27.31 1.93
CA ALA A 344 3.92 27.37 0.56
C ALA A 344 3.92 28.84 0.10
N SER A 345 4.60 29.11 -1.02
CA SER A 345 4.42 30.30 -1.84
C SER A 345 3.87 29.83 -3.17
#